data_AF-C6M7D4-F1
#
_entry.id   AF-C6M7D4-F1
#
_cell.length_a   1.000
_cell.length_b   1.000
_cell.length_c   1.000
_cell.angle_alpha   90.00
_cell.angle_beta   90.00
_cell.angle_gamma   90.00
#
_symmetry.space_group_name_H-M   'P 1'
#
loop_
_entity.id
_entity.type
_entity.pdbx_description
1 polymer ?
#
loop_
_entity_poly.entity_id
_entity_poly.type
_entity_poly.pdbx_seq_one_letter_code
_entity_poly.pdbx_strand_id
1 'polypeptide(L)'
;MQIQPYQADIAERMLIGTTGETIHPDAQFVHTENGYWIAWHDQTAALLAPDTPPDIPCFWVEGAQSLEELVALVENGEFDEMEEFDGDDESWHEAASGCSGGHHDHQCGCEH
;
A
#
# COMPACT_ATOMS: atom_id res chain seq x y z
N MET A 1 -3.52 8.41 -14.44
CA MET A 1 -4.45 8.67 -13.31
C MET A 1 -5.81 9.20 -13.77
N GLN A 2 -6.91 8.46 -13.52
CA GLN A 2 -8.28 8.94 -13.65
C GLN A 2 -8.98 8.89 -12.29
N ILE A 3 -9.36 10.04 -11.75
CA ILE A 3 -10.13 10.12 -10.50
C ILE A 3 -11.60 9.90 -10.82
N GLN A 4 -12.18 8.95 -10.11
CA GLN A 4 -13.58 8.56 -10.20
C GLN A 4 -14.32 8.98 -8.92
N PRO A 5 -15.63 9.25 -9.03
CA PRO A 5 -16.47 9.45 -7.84
C PRO A 5 -16.51 8.19 -6.98
N TYR A 6 -17.07 8.32 -5.78
CA TYR A 6 -17.22 7.22 -4.82
C TYR A 6 -17.75 5.93 -5.48
N GLN A 7 -16.97 4.86 -5.35
CA GLN A 7 -17.32 3.54 -5.88
C GLN A 7 -17.79 2.65 -4.74
N ALA A 8 -19.10 2.47 -4.60
CA ALA A 8 -19.68 1.68 -3.51
C ALA A 8 -19.20 0.21 -3.53
N ASP A 9 -19.18 -0.42 -4.70
CA ASP A 9 -18.78 -1.83 -4.85
C ASP A 9 -17.31 -2.05 -4.43
N ILE A 10 -16.42 -1.14 -4.84
CA ILE A 10 -15.00 -1.16 -4.48
C ILE A 10 -14.81 -0.79 -3.00
N ALA A 11 -15.57 0.16 -2.47
CA ALA A 11 -15.54 0.52 -1.05
C ALA A 11 -15.95 -0.67 -0.18
N GLU A 12 -17.04 -1.35 -0.51
CA GLU A 12 -17.49 -2.56 0.19
C GLU A 12 -16.42 -3.65 0.14
N ARG A 13 -15.75 -3.79 -1.02
CA ARG A 13 -14.63 -4.70 -1.21
C ARG A 13 -13.43 -4.38 -0.32
N MET A 14 -13.03 -3.12 -0.26
CA MET A 14 -11.95 -2.63 0.59
C MET A 14 -12.24 -2.82 2.08
N LEU A 15 -13.53 -2.83 2.46
CA LEU A 15 -13.95 -3.05 3.84
C LEU A 15 -14.06 -4.53 4.24
N ILE A 16 -13.92 -5.47 3.30
CA ILE A 16 -13.93 -6.90 3.66
C ILE A 16 -12.75 -7.21 4.57
N GLY A 17 -12.99 -7.96 5.66
CA GLY A 17 -11.93 -8.35 6.60
C GLY A 17 -11.45 -7.24 7.54
N THR A 18 -11.86 -5.99 7.31
CA THR A 18 -11.61 -4.84 8.19
C THR A 18 -12.67 -4.76 9.29
N THR A 19 -12.31 -4.26 10.48
CA THR A 19 -13.25 -4.15 11.60
C THR A 19 -13.24 -2.73 12.18
N GLY A 20 -14.29 -1.97 11.91
CA GLY A 20 -14.44 -0.60 12.40
C GLY A 20 -13.92 0.47 11.45
N GLU A 21 -13.31 0.07 10.33
CA GLU A 21 -12.92 0.96 9.24
C GLU A 21 -14.13 1.35 8.39
N THR A 22 -14.08 2.54 7.78
CA THR A 22 -15.10 3.03 6.86
C THR A 22 -14.45 3.87 5.77
N ILE A 23 -14.88 3.68 4.53
CA ILE A 23 -14.48 4.57 3.43
C ILE A 23 -15.42 5.77 3.44
N HIS A 24 -14.85 6.98 3.47
CA HIS A 24 -15.64 8.20 3.49
C HIS A 24 -16.39 8.37 2.15
N PRO A 25 -17.64 8.89 2.14
CA PRO A 25 -18.40 9.12 0.91
C PRO A 25 -17.74 10.14 -0.04
N ASP A 26 -16.91 11.04 0.50
CA ASP A 26 -16.11 11.98 -0.30
C ASP A 26 -14.73 11.42 -0.69
N ALA A 27 -14.48 10.13 -0.48
CA ALA A 27 -13.24 9.49 -0.91
C ALA A 27 -13.09 9.54 -2.43
N GLN A 28 -11.88 9.85 -2.86
CA GLN A 28 -11.50 9.90 -4.27
C GLN A 28 -10.99 8.52 -4.68
N PHE A 29 -11.66 7.91 -5.65
CA PHE A 29 -11.26 6.59 -6.16
C PHE A 29 -10.37 6.75 -7.38
N VAL A 30 -9.28 6.00 -7.43
CA VAL A 30 -8.37 5.98 -8.57
C VAL A 30 -8.16 4.53 -8.99
N HIS A 31 -8.24 4.31 -10.30
CA HIS A 31 -7.82 3.06 -10.91
C HIS A 31 -6.49 3.31 -11.61
N THR A 32 -5.44 2.62 -11.17
CA THR A 32 -4.09 2.73 -11.73
C THR A 32 -3.94 1.91 -13.00
N GLU A 33 -2.89 2.16 -13.78
CA GLU A 33 -2.59 1.41 -15.00
C GLU A 33 -2.24 -0.06 -14.73
N ASN A 34 -1.68 -0.34 -13.54
CA ASN A 34 -1.35 -1.69 -13.07
C ASN A 34 -2.57 -2.45 -12.52
N GLY A 35 -3.77 -1.84 -12.51
CA GLY A 35 -5.01 -2.48 -12.08
C GLY A 35 -5.35 -2.33 -10.60
N TYR A 36 -4.57 -1.55 -9.84
CA TYR A 36 -4.87 -1.28 -8.43
C TYR A 36 -6.01 -0.27 -8.31
N TRP A 37 -6.82 -0.45 -7.28
CA TRP A 37 -7.80 0.52 -6.83
C TRP A 37 -7.30 1.22 -5.58
N ILE A 38 -7.36 2.55 -5.59
CA ILE A 38 -6.97 3.39 -4.45
C ILE A 38 -8.17 4.24 -4.05
N ALA A 39 -8.60 4.14 -2.80
CA ALA A 39 -9.60 5.03 -2.21
C ALA A 39 -8.91 6.00 -1.25
N TRP A 40 -8.89 7.27 -1.60
CA TRP A 40 -8.17 8.31 -0.87
C TRP A 40 -9.10 9.26 -0.15
N HIS A 41 -8.85 9.51 1.14
CA HIS A 41 -9.55 10.52 1.91
C HIS A 41 -8.68 11.04 3.05
N ASP A 42 -8.49 12.36 3.15
CA ASP A 42 -7.85 13.03 4.28
C ASP A 42 -6.51 12.40 4.72
N GLN A 43 -5.58 12.20 3.78
CA GLN A 43 -4.26 11.59 4.01
C GLN A 43 -4.27 10.09 4.36
N THR A 44 -5.43 9.46 4.33
CA THR A 44 -5.60 8.01 4.44
C THR A 44 -5.96 7.43 3.08
N ALA A 45 -5.38 6.29 2.73
CA ALA A 45 -5.63 5.58 1.49
C ALA A 45 -5.89 4.10 1.73
N ALA A 46 -6.91 3.53 1.10
CA ALA A 46 -7.09 2.09 0.99
C ALA A 46 -6.66 1.64 -0.41
N LEU A 47 -5.78 0.65 -0.49
CA LEU A 47 -5.23 0.09 -1.72
C LEU A 47 -5.68 -1.36 -1.87
N LEU A 48 -6.37 -1.63 -2.97
CA LEU A 48 -6.85 -2.95 -3.34
C LEU A 48 -6.13 -3.38 -4.61
N ALA A 49 -5.34 -4.45 -4.52
CA ALA A 49 -4.66 -5.02 -5.68
C ALA A 49 -5.68 -5.76 -6.57
N PRO A 50 -5.43 -5.84 -7.89
CA PRO A 50 -6.32 -6.53 -8.82
C PRO A 50 -6.46 -8.03 -8.51
N ASP A 51 -5.40 -8.63 -7.96
CA ASP A 51 -5.35 -10.06 -7.60
C ASP A 51 -5.77 -10.33 -6.15
N THR A 52 -6.20 -9.32 -5.38
CA THR A 52 -6.63 -9.52 -3.98
C THR A 52 -7.88 -10.42 -3.91
N PRO A 53 -7.79 -11.57 -3.20
CA PRO A 53 -8.90 -12.50 -3.07
C PRO A 53 -10.09 -11.88 -2.31
N PRO A 54 -11.29 -12.45 -2.47
CA PRO A 54 -12.50 -11.89 -1.90
C PRO A 54 -12.66 -11.90 -0.39
N ASP A 55 -11.86 -12.70 0.29
CA ASP A 55 -11.92 -12.87 1.74
C ASP A 55 -10.71 -12.23 2.43
N ILE A 56 -9.88 -11.49 1.69
CA ILE A 56 -8.67 -10.85 2.18
C ILE A 56 -8.87 -9.33 2.23
N PRO A 57 -8.49 -8.67 3.35
CA PRO A 57 -8.58 -7.22 3.46
C PRO A 57 -7.63 -6.52 2.49
N CYS A 58 -8.01 -5.29 2.10
CA CYS A 58 -7.14 -4.42 1.34
C CYS A 58 -6.09 -3.76 2.25
N PHE A 59 -5.07 -3.15 1.66
CA PHE A 59 -4.02 -2.47 2.41
C PHE A 59 -4.43 -1.04 2.76
N TRP A 60 -4.10 -0.56 3.96
CA TRP A 60 -4.39 0.82 4.38
C TRP A 60 -3.08 1.58 4.63
N VAL A 61 -2.97 2.76 4.04
CA VAL A 61 -1.85 3.69 4.20
C VAL A 61 -2.36 4.93 4.92
N GLU A 62 -1.82 5.20 6.09
CA GLU A 62 -2.09 6.43 6.85
C GLU A 62 -0.95 7.44 6.68
N GLY A 63 -1.30 8.73 6.61
CA GLY A 63 -0.31 9.81 6.57
C GLY A 63 0.37 10.03 5.22
N ALA A 64 -0.20 9.50 4.13
CA ALA A 64 0.32 9.78 2.81
C ALA A 64 0.19 11.28 2.48
N GLN A 65 1.20 11.82 1.79
CA GLN A 65 1.31 13.26 1.58
C GLN A 65 0.44 13.75 0.42
N SER A 66 0.25 12.94 -0.61
CA SER A 66 -0.56 13.27 -1.79
C SER A 66 -0.98 12.03 -2.55
N LEU A 67 -2.20 12.06 -3.09
CA LEU A 67 -2.76 10.99 -3.91
C LEU A 67 -1.92 10.72 -5.17
N GLU A 68 -1.43 11.77 -5.83
CA GLU A 68 -0.62 11.64 -7.04
C GLU A 68 0.71 10.91 -6.77
N GLU A 69 1.37 11.23 -5.65
CA GLU A 69 2.59 10.56 -5.22
C GLU A 69 2.31 9.09 -4.87
N LEU A 70 1.21 8.81 -4.17
CA LEU A 70 0.81 7.44 -3.83
C LEU A 70 0.54 6.61 -5.09
N VAL A 71 -0.20 7.17 -6.05
CA VAL A 71 -0.48 6.52 -7.35
C VAL A 71 0.82 6.24 -8.08
N ALA A 72 1.75 7.19 -8.13
CA ALA A 72 3.04 7.00 -8.76
C ALA A 72 3.85 5.88 -8.08
N LEU A 73 3.89 5.81 -6.74
CA LEU A 73 4.58 4.74 -6.00
C LEU A 73 4.02 3.35 -6.34
N VAL A 74 2.68 3.23 -6.36
CA VAL A 74 1.99 1.98 -6.71
C VAL A 74 2.23 1.61 -8.18
N GLU A 75 2.22 2.58 -9.08
CA GLU A 75 2.47 2.35 -10.51
C GLU A 75 3.92 2.00 -10.82
N ASN A 76 4.88 2.53 -10.05
CA ASN A 76 6.30 2.20 -10.20
C ASN A 76 6.67 0.84 -9.58
N GLY A 77 5.76 0.18 -8.85
CA GLY A 77 6.03 -1.11 -8.21
C GLY A 77 6.85 -1.01 -6.92
N GLU A 78 7.14 0.21 -6.45
CA GLU A 78 7.80 0.44 -5.15
C GLU A 78 6.92 -0.01 -3.97
N PHE A 79 5.61 -0.19 -4.22
CA PHE A 79 4.66 -0.73 -3.26
C PHE A 79 4.73 -2.26 -3.16
N ASP A 80 4.94 -2.98 -4.27
CA ASP A 80 5.02 -4.45 -4.32
C ASP A 80 6.29 -4.98 -3.62
N GLU A 81 7.41 -4.24 -3.72
CA GLU A 81 8.64 -4.51 -2.95
C GLU A 81 8.46 -4.29 -1.42
N MET A 82 7.38 -3.63 -0.99
CA MET A 82 7.01 -3.41 0.42
C MET A 82 6.02 -4.49 0.93
N GLU A 83 5.37 -5.25 0.04
CA GLU A 83 4.41 -6.32 0.38
C GLU A 83 5.08 -7.64 0.83
N GLU A 84 6.38 -7.85 0.59
CA GLU A 84 7.14 -8.99 1.17
C GLU A 84 7.46 -8.81 2.67
N PHE A 85 7.03 -7.70 3.29
CA PHE A 85 7.30 -7.42 4.69
C PHE A 85 6.09 -7.77 5.59
N ASP A 86 6.00 -9.05 5.96
CA ASP A 86 5.10 -9.60 7.02
C ASP A 86 5.56 -9.16 8.44
N GLY A 87 6.15 -7.96 8.57
CA GLY A 87 6.88 -7.54 9.75
C GLY A 87 6.04 -6.72 10.72
N ASP A 88 5.87 -7.26 11.94
CA ASP A 88 5.32 -6.60 13.10
C ASP A 88 5.75 -5.12 13.25
N ASP A 89 4.79 -4.32 13.75
CA ASP A 89 4.71 -2.86 13.96
C ASP A 89 6.00 -2.17 14.48
N GLU A 90 6.95 -2.91 15.07
CA GLU A 90 8.21 -2.36 15.60
C GLU A 90 9.31 -2.14 14.54
N SER A 91 9.14 -2.64 13.31
CA SER A 91 10.20 -2.64 12.30
C SER A 91 10.18 -1.44 11.35
N TRP A 92 9.08 -0.69 11.32
CA TRP A 92 8.87 0.46 10.41
C TRP A 92 9.78 1.65 10.70
N HIS A 93 10.32 1.75 11.92
CA HIS A 93 11.17 2.87 12.33
C HIS A 93 12.62 2.81 11.79
N GLU A 94 13.12 1.65 11.33
CA GLU A 94 14.50 1.51 10.85
C GLU A 94 14.65 1.70 9.32
N ALA A 95 13.62 1.38 8.53
CA ALA A 95 13.67 1.51 7.06
C ALA A 95 13.72 2.97 6.58
N ALA A 96 13.17 3.91 7.34
CA ALA A 96 13.19 5.34 7.01
C ALA A 96 14.57 6.02 7.19
N SER A 97 15.56 5.33 7.78
CA SER A 97 16.86 5.94 8.15
C SER A 97 18.08 5.43 7.36
N GLY A 98 17.93 4.60 6.33
CA GLY A 98 19.05 3.77 5.87
C GLY A 98 19.31 3.66 4.37
N CYS A 99 19.30 4.73 3.59
CA CYS A 99 19.96 4.71 2.28
C CYS A 99 21.47 4.44 2.45
N SER A 100 21.92 3.20 2.28
CA SER A 100 23.33 2.83 2.04
C SER A 100 23.46 1.45 1.39
N GLY A 101 23.20 1.41 0.08
CA GLY A 101 23.89 0.61 -0.94
C GLY A 101 24.43 -0.79 -0.65
N GLY A 102 23.96 -1.76 -1.46
CA GLY A 102 24.87 -2.56 -2.27
C GLY A 102 24.96 -4.06 -1.97
N HIS A 103 24.32 -4.85 -2.83
CA HIS A 103 24.87 -6.01 -3.56
C HIS A 103 25.40 -7.24 -2.78
N HIS A 104 24.74 -8.38 -3.02
CA HIS A 104 25.28 -9.75 -3.12
C HIS A 104 26.80 -9.91 -2.90
N ASP A 105 27.24 -10.70 -1.90
CA ASP A 105 28.02 -11.93 -2.14
C ASP A 105 28.21 -12.79 -0.86
N HIS A 106 28.44 -14.07 -1.11
CA HIS A 106 28.77 -15.18 -0.24
C HIS A 106 29.79 -14.96 0.90
N GLN A 107 29.63 -15.82 1.93
CA GLN A 107 30.64 -16.38 2.84
C GLN A 107 31.33 -15.42 3.83
N CYS A 108 31.11 -15.68 5.13
CA CYS A 108 32.12 -15.38 6.14
C CYS A 108 32.01 -16.35 7.32
N GLY A 109 32.95 -17.29 7.41
CA GLY A 109 33.30 -17.94 8.66
C GLY A 109 34.25 -17.04 9.43
N CYS A 110 34.06 -16.93 10.74
CA CYS A 110 35.00 -16.23 11.62
C CYS A 110 35.34 -17.10 12.84
N GLU A 111 36.59 -17.54 12.88
CA GLU A 111 37.33 -17.89 14.08
C GLU A 111 37.69 -16.59 14.85
N HIS A 112 37.31 -16.51 16.13
CA HIS A 112 38.16 -16.06 17.25
C HIS A 112 37.47 -16.30 18.59
#